data_AF-A0A383EZZ6-F1
#
_entry.id   AF-A0A383EZZ6-F1
#
_cell.length_a   1.000
_cell.length_b   1.000
_cell.length_c   1.000
_cell.angle_alpha   90.00
_cell.angle_beta   90.00
_cell.angle_gamma   90.00
#
_symmetry.space_group_name_H-M   'P 1'
#
loop_
_entity.id
_entity.type
_entity.pdbx_description
1 polymer ?
#
loop_
_entity_poly.entity_id
_entity_poly.type
_entity_poly.pdbx_seq_one_letter_code
_entity_poly.pdbx_strand_id
1 'polypeptide(L)'
;SSFFHENGWFYLTVAGGLADTTEIRRSDTRGVIRTIAADQLGKTAQLAFQMRSKVQSHEVYQNKDPGEIVITLRTPMDNSVARIKKVKDRWRLDTVVLDAGHGGKDPGTTGRKGTKEKDIALDIVKRVGLLLEKNTKLKVIYTREEDVWTPLWKRTKMANEANGKVFVSVHLNSNPNRTAYGFETYLLRPGKTEDAIEVASRENEAIKLEDRSKNKYQDLSGGNLIMA
;
A
#
# COMPACT_ATOMS: atom_id res chain seq x y z
N SER A 1 21.10 -32.80 -15.24
CA SER A 1 21.70 -31.76 -16.12
C SER A 1 20.89 -30.48 -16.03
N SER A 2 21.44 -29.34 -16.41
CA SER A 2 20.71 -28.06 -16.43
C SER A 2 21.10 -27.19 -17.61
N PHE A 3 20.18 -26.37 -18.13
CA PHE A 3 20.46 -25.42 -19.21
C PHE A 3 19.44 -24.28 -19.25
N PHE A 4 19.83 -23.17 -19.87
CA PHE A 4 18.93 -22.08 -20.25
C PHE A 4 18.52 -22.21 -21.71
N HIS A 5 17.25 -21.91 -21.97
CA HIS A 5 16.72 -21.79 -23.32
C HIS A 5 16.48 -20.31 -23.66
N GLU A 6 16.59 -19.95 -24.94
CA GLU A 6 16.43 -18.57 -25.44
C GLU A 6 15.05 -17.96 -25.17
N ASN A 7 14.07 -18.80 -24.85
CA ASN A 7 12.69 -18.39 -24.54
C ASN A 7 12.52 -17.93 -23.07
N GLY A 8 13.63 -17.81 -22.32
CA GLY A 8 13.63 -17.33 -20.94
C GLY A 8 13.34 -18.41 -19.89
N TRP A 9 13.39 -19.69 -20.26
CA TRP A 9 13.23 -20.81 -19.34
C TRP A 9 14.57 -21.41 -18.93
N PHE A 10 14.68 -21.76 -17.67
CA PHE A 10 15.74 -22.59 -17.12
C PHE A 10 15.22 -23.99 -16.87
N TYR A 11 15.92 -25.00 -17.36
CA TYR A 11 15.54 -26.41 -17.20
C TYR A 11 16.53 -27.13 -16.29
N LEU A 12 16.00 -27.94 -15.37
CA LEU A 12 16.75 -28.87 -14.54
C LEU A 12 16.18 -30.28 -14.75
N THR A 13 17.03 -31.20 -15.18
CA THR A 13 16.70 -32.63 -15.31
C THR A 13 17.34 -33.41 -14.16
N VAL A 14 16.49 -34.08 -13.37
CA VAL A 14 16.88 -34.92 -12.23
C VAL A 14 16.64 -36.38 -12.61
N ALA A 15 17.72 -37.06 -12.99
CA ALA A 15 17.69 -38.49 -13.31
C ALA A 15 17.47 -39.30 -12.03
N GLY A 16 16.61 -40.31 -12.09
CA GLY A 16 16.19 -41.09 -10.91
C GLY A 16 15.21 -40.35 -9.99
N GLY A 17 14.85 -39.10 -10.31
CA GLY A 17 13.97 -38.27 -9.50
C GLY A 17 12.48 -38.59 -9.70
N LEU A 18 11.73 -38.49 -8.60
CA LEU A 18 10.27 -38.46 -8.59
C LEU A 18 9.82 -37.07 -8.16
N ALA A 19 8.94 -36.44 -8.94
CA ALA A 19 8.44 -35.10 -8.68
C ALA A 19 6.91 -35.09 -8.52
N ASP A 20 6.43 -34.45 -7.45
CA ASP A 20 5.03 -34.04 -7.37
C ASP A 20 4.83 -32.79 -8.22
N THR A 21 4.44 -33.00 -9.47
CA THR A 21 4.25 -31.92 -10.44
C THR A 21 3.15 -30.93 -10.04
N THR A 22 2.19 -31.33 -9.20
CA THR A 22 1.08 -30.47 -8.77
C THR A 22 1.56 -29.49 -7.71
N GLU A 23 2.24 -29.99 -6.68
CA GLU A 23 2.79 -29.15 -5.61
C GLU A 23 3.87 -28.20 -6.13
N ILE A 24 4.71 -28.67 -7.06
CA ILE A 24 5.73 -27.83 -7.69
C ILE A 24 5.10 -26.68 -8.49
N ARG A 25 4.03 -26.94 -9.25
CA ARG A 25 3.31 -25.87 -10.01
C ARG A 25 2.62 -24.86 -9.09
N ARG A 26 2.24 -25.25 -7.88
CA ARG A 26 1.62 -24.40 -6.85
C ARG A 26 2.62 -23.63 -5.99
N SER A 27 3.91 -23.91 -6.14
CA SER A 27 4.94 -23.31 -5.31
C SER A 27 4.99 -21.79 -5.47
N ASP A 28 5.14 -21.10 -4.33
CA ASP A 28 5.24 -19.64 -4.26
C ASP A 28 6.47 -19.14 -5.03
N THR A 29 6.25 -18.38 -6.11
CA THR A 29 7.36 -17.82 -6.89
C THR A 29 7.72 -16.42 -6.41
N ARG A 30 9.00 -16.20 -6.11
CA ARG A 30 9.55 -14.90 -5.71
C ARG A 30 10.85 -14.60 -6.46
N GLY A 31 11.29 -13.35 -6.37
CA GLY A 31 12.57 -12.94 -6.94
C GLY A 31 12.63 -13.07 -8.46
N VAL A 32 13.56 -13.87 -8.96
CA VAL A 32 13.86 -14.00 -10.40
C VAL A 32 12.95 -15.00 -11.12
N ILE A 33 12.18 -15.81 -10.39
CA ILE A 33 11.30 -16.85 -10.96
C ILE A 33 9.89 -16.30 -11.13
N ARG A 34 9.32 -16.46 -12.33
CA ARG A 34 7.96 -16.05 -12.69
C ARG A 34 6.94 -17.16 -12.44
N THR A 35 7.27 -18.35 -12.90
CA THR A 35 6.42 -19.54 -12.87
C THR A 35 7.31 -20.77 -12.86
N ILE A 36 6.83 -21.84 -12.24
CA ILE A 36 7.49 -23.14 -12.22
C ILE A 36 6.58 -24.14 -12.92
N ALA A 37 7.15 -24.93 -13.80
CA ALA A 37 6.52 -26.10 -14.40
C ALA A 37 7.37 -27.33 -14.07
N ALA A 38 6.71 -28.49 -14.07
CA ALA A 38 7.37 -29.76 -13.83
C ALA A 38 6.62 -30.85 -14.60
N ASP A 39 7.41 -31.78 -15.12
CA ASP A 39 6.94 -32.98 -15.83
C ASP A 39 7.73 -34.20 -15.36
N GLN A 40 7.03 -35.33 -15.23
CA GLN A 40 7.63 -36.63 -14.87
C GLN A 40 7.70 -37.51 -16.13
N LEU A 41 8.89 -37.96 -16.49
CA LEU A 41 9.16 -38.83 -17.64
C LEU A 41 9.83 -40.12 -17.17
N GLY A 42 9.01 -41.14 -16.89
CA GLY A 42 9.48 -42.40 -16.33
C GLY A 42 10.19 -42.17 -14.98
N LYS A 43 11.47 -42.53 -14.89
CA LYS A 43 12.31 -42.31 -13.69
C LYS A 43 13.03 -40.97 -13.67
N THR A 44 12.67 -40.03 -14.54
CA THR A 44 13.32 -38.72 -14.64
C THR A 44 12.30 -37.62 -14.40
N ALA A 45 12.63 -36.69 -13.50
CA ALA A 45 11.85 -35.47 -13.32
C ALA A 45 12.53 -34.32 -14.09
N GLN A 46 11.73 -33.54 -14.81
CA GLN A 46 12.17 -32.28 -15.40
C GLN A 46 11.45 -31.12 -14.72
N LEU A 47 12.22 -30.16 -14.20
CA LEU A 47 11.73 -28.90 -13.65
C LEU A 47 12.08 -27.78 -14.62
N ALA A 48 11.13 -26.88 -14.87
CA ALA A 48 11.31 -25.72 -15.72
C ALA A 48 10.90 -24.45 -14.97
N PHE A 49 11.79 -23.46 -14.97
CA PHE A 49 11.59 -22.20 -14.27
C PHE A 49 11.57 -21.06 -15.30
N GLN A 50 10.44 -20.36 -15.41
CA GLN A 50 10.36 -19.19 -16.26
C GLN A 50 10.97 -17.98 -15.54
N MET A 51 11.91 -17.28 -16.18
CA MET A 51 12.59 -16.15 -15.54
C MET A 51 11.81 -14.83 -15.68
N ARG A 52 11.86 -13.97 -14.66
CA ARG A 52 11.38 -12.57 -14.70
C ARG A 52 12.43 -11.61 -15.26
N SER A 53 13.70 -12.00 -15.22
CA SER A 53 14.85 -11.17 -15.62
C SER A 53 15.94 -12.02 -16.24
N LYS A 54 16.82 -11.38 -17.03
CA LYS A 54 18.01 -12.02 -17.59
C LYS A 54 18.88 -12.62 -16.47
N VAL A 55 19.31 -13.87 -16.66
CA VAL A 55 20.30 -14.56 -15.82
C VAL A 55 21.62 -14.56 -16.57
N GLN A 56 22.70 -14.12 -15.91
CA GLN A 56 24.05 -14.06 -16.49
C GLN A 56 24.75 -15.40 -16.41
N SER A 57 24.61 -16.10 -15.29
CA SER A 57 25.18 -17.42 -15.09
C SER A 57 24.39 -18.20 -14.04
N HIS A 58 24.58 -19.52 -14.01
CA HIS A 58 23.97 -20.41 -13.04
C HIS A 58 24.97 -21.45 -12.54
N GLU A 59 24.75 -21.89 -11.31
CA GLU A 59 25.46 -23.01 -10.70
C GLU A 59 24.41 -23.95 -10.12
N VAL A 60 24.59 -25.27 -10.35
CA VAL A 60 23.74 -26.31 -9.78
C VAL A 60 24.64 -27.29 -9.06
N TYR A 61 24.36 -27.55 -7.79
CA TYR A 61 25.07 -28.56 -7.03
C TYR A 61 24.12 -29.29 -6.07
N GLN A 62 24.44 -30.54 -5.77
CA GLN A 62 23.77 -31.31 -4.73
C GLN A 62 24.46 -31.04 -3.40
N ASN A 63 23.70 -30.74 -2.35
CA ASN A 63 24.26 -30.50 -1.03
C ASN A 63 24.80 -31.81 -0.43
N LYS A 64 25.59 -31.72 0.64
CA LYS A 64 26.09 -32.88 1.40
C LYS A 64 24.96 -33.71 2.02
N ASP A 65 23.79 -33.11 2.21
CA ASP A 65 22.55 -33.81 2.52
C ASP A 65 21.94 -34.36 1.22
N PRO A 66 21.80 -35.69 1.07
CA PRO A 66 21.46 -36.32 -0.21
C PRO A 66 20.08 -35.93 -0.78
N GLY A 67 19.25 -35.17 -0.06
CA GLY A 67 17.93 -34.73 -0.50
C GLY A 67 17.84 -33.35 -1.16
N GLU A 68 18.92 -32.55 -1.22
CA GLU A 68 18.82 -31.15 -1.65
C GLU A 68 19.63 -30.85 -2.94
N ILE A 69 18.95 -30.28 -3.93
CA ILE A 69 19.58 -29.68 -5.11
C ILE A 69 19.46 -28.16 -4.99
N VAL A 70 20.61 -27.49 -4.93
CA VAL A 70 20.68 -26.03 -4.85
C VAL A 70 20.96 -25.46 -6.24
N ILE A 71 20.13 -24.50 -6.68
CA ILE A 71 20.31 -23.75 -7.92
C ILE A 71 20.61 -22.30 -7.56
N THR A 72 21.81 -21.83 -7.91
CA THR A 72 22.21 -20.42 -7.77
C THR A 72 22.09 -19.72 -9.12
N LEU A 73 21.34 -18.62 -9.17
CA LEU A 73 21.15 -17.82 -10.39
C LEU A 73 21.76 -16.43 -10.19
N ARG A 74 22.75 -16.05 -11.01
CA ARG A 74 23.33 -14.70 -10.99
C ARG A 74 22.60 -13.79 -11.97
N THR A 75 22.15 -12.64 -11.51
CA THR A 75 21.47 -11.63 -12.34
C THR A 75 22.27 -10.34 -12.44
N PRO A 76 22.13 -9.57 -13.53
CA PRO A 76 22.83 -8.28 -13.68
C PRO A 76 22.47 -7.32 -12.54
N MET A 77 23.48 -6.73 -11.93
CA MET A 77 23.36 -5.82 -10.78
C MET A 77 22.74 -4.46 -11.17
N ASP A 78 22.81 -4.06 -12.45
CA ASP A 78 22.28 -2.78 -12.92
C ASP A 78 20.75 -2.67 -12.73
N ASN A 79 20.04 -3.79 -12.88
CA ASN A 79 18.61 -3.88 -12.60
C ASN A 79 18.30 -3.78 -11.11
N SER A 80 19.22 -4.19 -10.23
CA SER A 80 19.00 -4.12 -8.78
C SER A 80 19.17 -2.70 -8.26
N VAL A 81 20.18 -1.94 -8.72
CA VAL A 81 20.39 -0.54 -8.31
C VAL A 81 19.24 0.35 -8.77
N ALA A 82 18.82 0.24 -10.04
CA ALA A 82 17.68 1.00 -10.56
C ALA A 82 16.38 0.66 -9.80
N ARG A 83 16.17 -0.63 -9.49
CA ARG A 83 15.01 -1.06 -8.70
C ARG A 83 15.07 -0.56 -7.25
N ILE A 84 16.24 -0.63 -6.59
CA ILE A 84 16.45 -0.13 -5.24
C ILE A 84 16.20 1.37 -5.20
N LYS A 85 16.72 2.12 -6.17
CA LYS A 85 16.47 3.56 -6.30
C LYS A 85 14.98 3.85 -6.50
N LYS A 86 14.31 3.13 -7.40
CA LYS A 86 12.87 3.28 -7.64
C LYS A 86 12.01 2.95 -6.42
N VAL A 87 12.37 1.94 -5.64
CA VAL A 87 11.70 1.59 -4.38
C VAL A 87 11.96 2.67 -3.33
N LYS A 88 13.22 3.11 -3.17
CA LYS A 88 13.58 4.18 -2.25
C LYS A 88 12.84 5.48 -2.56
N ASP A 89 12.81 5.88 -3.83
CA ASP A 89 12.14 7.10 -4.28
C ASP A 89 10.62 7.00 -4.11
N ARG A 90 10.02 5.80 -4.30
CA ARG A 90 8.59 5.57 -4.06
C ARG A 90 8.18 5.85 -2.61
N TRP A 91 9.01 5.42 -1.65
CA TRP A 91 8.77 5.53 -0.21
C TRP A 91 9.40 6.76 0.44
N ARG A 92 10.10 7.59 -0.35
CA ARG A 92 10.68 8.83 0.15
C ARG A 92 9.55 9.77 0.56
N LEU A 93 9.52 10.16 1.84
CA LEU A 93 8.59 11.15 2.35
C LEU A 93 8.96 12.54 1.79
N ASP A 94 8.31 12.95 0.71
CA ASP A 94 8.50 14.25 0.08
C ASP A 94 7.20 15.07 -0.04
N THR A 95 6.05 14.43 0.08
CA THR A 95 4.73 15.08 0.03
C THR A 95 3.84 14.60 1.17
N VAL A 96 3.29 15.53 1.94
CA VAL A 96 2.29 15.29 2.99
C VAL A 96 0.99 15.96 2.61
N VAL A 97 -0.12 15.25 2.81
CA VAL A 97 -1.46 15.75 2.58
C VAL A 97 -2.14 15.94 3.93
N LEU A 98 -2.57 17.15 4.21
CA LEU A 98 -3.28 17.53 5.43
C LEU A 98 -4.76 17.73 5.11
N ASP A 99 -5.60 16.99 5.81
CA ASP A 99 -7.04 17.05 5.68
C ASP A 99 -7.68 17.67 6.91
N ALA A 100 -8.39 18.78 6.70
CA ALA A 100 -9.21 19.38 7.73
C ALA A 100 -10.62 18.79 7.62
N GLY A 101 -11.04 18.00 8.61
CA GLY A 101 -12.37 17.37 8.69
C GLY A 101 -13.52 18.34 8.39
N HIS A 102 -14.60 17.84 7.78
CA HIS A 102 -15.82 18.60 7.49
C HIS A 102 -15.59 19.86 6.63
N GLY A 103 -16.41 20.90 6.79
CA GLY A 103 -16.26 22.19 6.11
C GLY A 103 -17.53 22.66 5.39
N GLY A 104 -17.70 23.98 5.25
CA GLY A 104 -18.85 24.60 4.61
C GLY A 104 -20.16 24.19 5.30
N LYS A 105 -21.00 23.45 4.55
CA LYS A 105 -22.31 22.97 5.00
C LYS A 105 -22.24 21.86 6.06
N ASP A 106 -21.09 21.22 6.24
CA ASP A 106 -20.88 20.23 7.27
C ASP A 106 -20.10 20.86 8.43
N PRO A 107 -20.73 21.11 9.59
CA PRO A 107 -20.05 21.67 10.76
C PRO A 107 -19.18 20.65 11.51
N GLY A 108 -19.35 19.34 11.25
CA GLY A 108 -18.90 18.28 12.14
C GLY A 108 -19.55 18.37 13.52
N THR A 109 -18.85 17.89 14.54
CA THR A 109 -19.28 17.99 15.93
C THR A 109 -19.43 19.45 16.37
N THR A 110 -20.52 19.75 17.07
CA THR A 110 -20.75 21.06 17.69
C THR A 110 -20.68 20.96 19.21
N GLY A 111 -19.73 21.69 19.81
CA GLY A 111 -19.56 21.77 21.25
C GLY A 111 -20.65 22.58 21.95
N ARG A 112 -20.75 22.46 23.28
CA ARG A 112 -21.81 23.06 24.10
C ARG A 112 -21.98 24.58 23.92
N LYS A 113 -20.91 25.28 23.59
CA LYS A 113 -20.89 26.75 23.38
C LYS A 113 -21.04 27.17 21.91
N GLY A 114 -21.37 26.23 21.01
CA GLY A 114 -21.50 26.48 19.57
C GLY A 114 -20.19 26.39 18.78
N THR A 115 -19.09 25.98 19.41
CA THR A 115 -17.82 25.73 18.73
C THR A 115 -17.97 24.58 17.74
N LYS A 116 -17.54 24.77 16.48
CA LYS A 116 -17.68 23.75 15.44
C LYS A 116 -16.34 23.08 15.17
N GLU A 117 -16.38 21.78 15.02
CA GLU A 117 -15.21 20.95 14.68
C GLU A 117 -14.51 21.46 13.42
N LYS A 118 -15.26 21.79 12.37
CA LYS A 118 -14.69 22.26 11.09
C LYS A 118 -13.76 23.47 11.24
N ASP A 119 -14.02 24.35 12.21
CA ASP A 119 -13.27 25.59 12.40
C ASP A 119 -11.95 25.28 13.13
N ILE A 120 -12.00 24.43 14.16
CA ILE A 120 -10.80 24.02 14.91
C ILE A 120 -9.91 23.11 14.05
N ALA A 121 -10.50 22.16 13.32
CA ALA A 121 -9.75 21.28 12.43
C ALA A 121 -8.97 22.09 11.38
N LEU A 122 -9.58 23.13 10.80
CA LEU A 122 -8.92 24.01 9.84
C LEU A 122 -7.76 24.79 10.48
N ASP A 123 -7.96 25.36 11.66
CA ASP A 123 -6.91 26.10 12.38
C ASP A 123 -5.71 25.20 12.70
N ILE A 124 -5.94 23.99 13.22
CA ILE A 124 -4.89 23.01 13.51
C ILE A 124 -4.12 22.65 12.24
N VAL A 125 -4.83 22.28 11.17
CA VAL A 125 -4.21 21.88 9.90
C VAL A 125 -3.35 22.99 9.32
N LYS A 126 -3.82 24.25 9.34
CA LYS A 126 -3.03 25.40 8.88
C LYS A 126 -1.75 25.57 9.68
N ARG A 127 -1.83 25.49 11.02
CA ARG A 127 -0.64 25.60 11.89
C ARG A 127 0.35 24.46 11.66
N VAL A 128 -0.14 23.23 11.52
CA VAL A 128 0.70 22.07 11.20
C VAL A 128 1.41 22.27 9.87
N GLY A 129 0.69 22.67 8.83
CA GLY A 129 1.30 22.88 7.53
C GLY A 129 2.31 24.02 7.51
N LEU A 130 2.04 25.16 8.19
CA LEU A 130 3.02 26.23 8.36
C LEU A 130 4.31 25.75 9.05
N LEU A 131 4.18 24.89 10.07
CA LEU A 131 5.34 24.30 10.75
C LEU A 131 6.11 23.34 9.83
N LEU A 132 5.41 22.55 9.01
CA LEU A 132 6.05 21.64 8.06
C LEU A 132 6.78 22.42 6.95
N GLU A 133 6.15 23.42 6.37
CA GLU A 133 6.74 24.27 5.32
C GLU A 133 7.96 25.03 5.83
N LYS A 134 7.93 25.51 7.08
CA LYS A 134 9.04 26.24 7.69
C LYS A 134 10.23 25.35 8.06
N ASN A 135 9.97 24.16 8.59
CA ASN A 135 11.01 23.33 9.23
C ASN A 135 11.45 22.13 8.38
N THR A 136 10.82 21.91 7.22
CA THR A 136 11.11 20.75 6.36
C THR A 136 11.16 21.15 4.89
N LYS A 137 11.52 20.20 4.02
CA LYS A 137 11.43 20.35 2.55
C LYS A 137 10.22 19.63 1.97
N LEU A 138 9.25 19.28 2.82
CA LEU A 138 8.06 18.55 2.41
C LEU A 138 7.15 19.49 1.62
N LYS A 139 6.61 18.98 0.52
CA LYS A 139 5.48 19.61 -0.16
C LYS A 139 4.22 19.34 0.68
N VAL A 140 3.56 20.40 1.14
CA VAL A 140 2.31 20.32 1.89
C VAL A 140 1.15 20.52 0.91
N ILE A 141 0.17 19.63 0.97
CA ILE A 141 -1.08 19.73 0.22
C ILE A 141 -2.23 19.76 1.21
N TYR A 142 -3.11 20.74 1.09
CA TYR A 142 -4.32 20.84 1.89
C TYR A 142 -5.51 20.34 1.10
N THR A 143 -6.42 19.58 1.73
CA THR A 143 -7.71 19.22 1.10
C THR A 143 -8.65 20.42 1.02
N ARG A 144 -8.54 21.34 1.98
CA ARG A 144 -9.16 22.66 2.00
C ARG A 144 -8.33 23.64 2.82
N GLU A 145 -8.30 24.89 2.38
CA GLU A 145 -7.64 26.01 3.08
C GLU A 145 -8.65 27.04 3.61
N GLU A 146 -9.92 26.83 3.34
CA GLU A 146 -11.02 27.73 3.71
C GLU A 146 -12.20 26.92 4.26
N ASP A 147 -13.24 27.62 4.71
CA ASP A 147 -14.48 26.99 5.17
C ASP A 147 -15.35 26.55 3.99
N VAL A 148 -14.88 25.51 3.28
CA VAL A 148 -15.54 24.94 2.10
C VAL A 148 -15.83 23.46 2.30
N TRP A 149 -16.95 23.00 1.74
CA TRP A 149 -17.31 21.60 1.72
C TRP A 149 -16.45 20.83 0.71
N THR A 150 -15.67 19.86 1.19
CA THR A 150 -14.87 18.96 0.35
C THR A 150 -15.34 17.51 0.53
N PRO A 151 -15.94 16.89 -0.49
CA PRO A 151 -16.38 15.49 -0.45
C PRO A 151 -15.24 14.52 -0.12
N LEU A 152 -15.53 13.42 0.57
CA LEU A 152 -14.53 12.46 1.04
C LEU A 152 -13.71 11.87 -0.12
N TRP A 153 -14.36 11.43 -1.21
CA TRP A 153 -13.65 10.91 -2.39
C TRP A 153 -12.74 11.96 -3.04
N LYS A 154 -13.06 13.25 -2.92
CA LYS A 154 -12.25 14.33 -3.51
C LYS A 154 -10.98 14.54 -2.69
N ARG A 155 -11.07 14.43 -1.35
CA ARG A 155 -9.91 14.52 -0.44
C ARG A 155 -8.86 13.47 -0.79
N THR A 156 -9.30 12.23 -0.97
CA THR A 156 -8.41 11.10 -1.32
C THR A 156 -7.92 11.18 -2.75
N LYS A 157 -8.77 11.60 -3.69
CA LYS A 157 -8.33 11.91 -5.07
C LYS A 157 -7.21 12.95 -5.09
N MET A 158 -7.36 14.08 -4.40
CA MET A 158 -6.32 15.12 -4.30
C MET A 158 -5.01 14.55 -3.73
N ALA A 159 -5.11 13.69 -2.72
CA ALA A 159 -3.96 13.06 -2.10
C ALA A 159 -3.21 12.14 -3.08
N ASN A 160 -3.95 11.34 -3.84
CA ASN A 160 -3.40 10.42 -4.85
C ASN A 160 -2.82 11.16 -6.05
N GLU A 161 -3.50 12.19 -6.57
CA GLU A 161 -3.01 13.04 -7.67
C GLU A 161 -1.75 13.82 -7.29
N ALA A 162 -1.62 14.20 -6.02
CA ALA A 162 -0.42 14.84 -5.49
C ALA A 162 0.75 13.85 -5.21
N ASN A 163 0.56 12.54 -5.41
CA ASN A 163 1.51 11.49 -5.01
C ASN A 163 1.88 11.58 -3.52
N GLY A 164 0.90 11.92 -2.68
CA GLY A 164 1.04 12.05 -1.24
C GLY A 164 1.56 10.76 -0.61
N LYS A 165 2.50 10.88 0.33
CA LYS A 165 3.13 9.74 1.02
C LYS A 165 2.52 9.48 2.38
N VAL A 166 1.99 10.53 2.98
CA VAL A 166 1.24 10.50 4.24
C VAL A 166 0.02 11.38 4.08
N PHE A 167 -1.12 10.87 4.51
CA PHE A 167 -2.37 11.60 4.64
C PHE A 167 -2.69 11.72 6.12
N VAL A 168 -2.85 12.95 6.61
CA VAL A 168 -3.19 13.22 8.00
C VAL A 168 -4.53 13.93 8.01
N SER A 169 -5.58 13.24 8.47
CA SER A 169 -6.86 13.89 8.74
C SER A 169 -6.96 14.33 10.19
N VAL A 170 -7.42 15.55 10.41
CA VAL A 170 -7.65 16.13 11.73
C VAL A 170 -9.15 16.29 11.94
N HIS A 171 -9.64 15.64 12.99
CA HIS A 171 -11.03 15.65 13.45
C HIS A 171 -11.07 15.90 14.95
N LEU A 172 -12.24 16.30 15.44
CA LEU A 172 -12.53 16.49 16.86
C LEU A 172 -13.65 15.53 17.24
N ASN A 173 -13.30 14.50 18.00
CA ASN A 173 -14.26 13.49 18.43
C ASN A 173 -15.33 14.09 19.39
N SER A 174 -16.44 13.38 19.50
CA SER A 174 -17.54 13.64 20.43
C SER A 174 -17.88 12.35 21.18
N ASN A 175 -18.18 12.47 22.47
CA ASN A 175 -18.65 11.35 23.27
C ASN A 175 -19.83 11.78 24.17
N PRO A 176 -20.90 10.98 24.30
CA PRO A 176 -21.95 11.24 25.27
C PRO A 176 -21.44 11.33 26.71
N ASN A 177 -20.38 10.57 27.04
CA ASN A 177 -19.71 10.66 28.32
C ASN A 177 -18.87 11.95 28.41
N ARG A 178 -19.39 12.92 29.15
CA ARG A 178 -18.76 14.24 29.35
C ARG A 178 -17.46 14.21 30.16
N THR A 179 -17.12 13.08 30.78
CA THR A 179 -15.84 12.92 31.49
C THR A 179 -14.73 12.39 30.58
N ALA A 180 -15.03 11.97 29.35
CA ALA A 180 -14.04 11.54 28.38
C ALA A 180 -13.30 12.76 27.78
N TYR A 181 -11.98 12.74 27.83
CA TYR A 181 -11.10 13.75 27.24
C TYR A 181 -9.76 13.12 26.84
N GLY A 182 -9.06 13.74 25.89
CA GLY A 182 -7.76 13.27 25.42
C GLY A 182 -7.60 13.42 23.91
N PHE A 183 -6.64 12.69 23.37
CA PHE A 183 -6.41 12.56 21.93
C PHE A 183 -6.37 11.08 21.56
N GLU A 184 -6.64 10.79 20.30
CA GLU A 184 -6.64 9.46 19.73
C GLU A 184 -6.08 9.52 18.31
N THR A 185 -5.60 8.39 17.79
CA THR A 185 -5.05 8.32 16.45
C THR A 185 -5.52 7.03 15.80
N TYR A 186 -6.23 7.18 14.69
CA TYR A 186 -6.71 6.05 13.92
C TYR A 186 -5.78 5.81 12.73
N LEU A 187 -5.43 4.54 12.53
CA LEU A 187 -4.74 4.07 11.34
C LEU A 187 -5.75 3.27 10.53
N LEU A 188 -5.79 3.48 9.22
CA LEU A 188 -6.65 2.72 8.31
C LEU A 188 -6.26 1.23 8.36
N ARG A 189 -6.95 0.49 9.21
CA ARG A 189 -6.92 -0.96 9.36
C ARG A 189 -8.38 -1.39 9.54
N PRO A 190 -8.78 -2.60 9.13
CA PRO A 190 -10.07 -3.14 9.52
C PRO A 190 -10.22 -2.99 11.05
N GLY A 191 -11.20 -2.19 11.47
CA GLY A 191 -11.39 -1.81 12.87
C GLY A 191 -11.50 -3.05 13.75
N LYS A 192 -10.79 -3.06 14.88
CA LYS A 192 -10.82 -4.17 15.85
C LYS A 192 -11.68 -3.87 17.09
N THR A 193 -12.14 -2.63 17.26
CA THR A 193 -12.86 -2.15 18.46
C THR A 193 -14.11 -1.36 18.10
N GLU A 194 -15.13 -1.43 18.96
CA GLU A 194 -16.44 -0.77 18.78
C GLU A 194 -16.28 0.76 18.62
N ASP A 195 -15.47 1.40 19.46
CA ASP A 195 -15.23 2.86 19.41
C ASP A 195 -14.65 3.31 18.06
N ALA A 196 -13.73 2.51 17.48
CA ALA A 196 -13.17 2.81 16.17
C ALA A 196 -14.20 2.67 15.04
N ILE A 197 -15.13 1.73 15.19
CA ILE A 197 -16.25 1.55 14.25
C ILE A 197 -17.23 2.72 14.36
N GLU A 198 -17.52 3.20 15.58
CA GLU A 198 -18.41 4.34 15.79
C GLU A 198 -17.83 5.62 15.19
N VAL A 199 -16.55 5.92 15.45
CA VAL A 199 -15.86 7.08 14.87
C VAL A 199 -15.85 6.99 13.35
N ALA A 200 -15.44 5.85 12.78
CA ALA A 200 -15.45 5.66 11.33
C ALA A 200 -16.86 5.81 10.74
N SER A 201 -17.90 5.32 11.43
CA SER A 201 -19.29 5.47 10.98
C SER A 201 -19.72 6.93 10.96
N ARG A 202 -19.34 7.71 11.98
CA ARG A 202 -19.63 9.13 12.09
C ARG A 202 -18.96 9.94 10.99
N GLU A 203 -17.67 9.72 10.75
CA GLU A 203 -16.95 10.41 9.67
C GLU A 203 -17.49 10.04 8.29
N ASN A 204 -17.93 8.80 8.11
CA ASN A 204 -18.58 8.36 6.88
C ASN A 204 -20.01 8.89 6.70
N GLU A 205 -20.66 9.46 7.72
CA GLU A 205 -21.97 10.09 7.54
C GLU A 205 -21.91 11.31 6.61
N ALA A 206 -20.74 11.93 6.47
CA ALA A 206 -20.45 12.99 5.51
C ALA A 206 -20.81 12.58 4.07
N ILE A 207 -20.80 11.28 3.74
CA ILE A 207 -21.23 10.73 2.44
C ILE A 207 -22.70 11.07 2.15
N LYS A 208 -23.56 11.17 3.17
CA LYS A 208 -24.98 11.52 2.98
C LYS A 208 -25.16 12.92 2.38
N LEU A 209 -24.16 13.79 2.51
CA LEU A 209 -24.14 15.15 1.97
C LEU A 209 -23.61 15.21 0.53
N GLU A 210 -23.16 14.08 -0.03
CA GLU A 210 -22.64 13.98 -1.39
C GLU A 210 -23.73 13.64 -2.42
N ASP A 211 -23.52 14.08 -3.66
CA ASP A 211 -24.38 13.69 -4.79
C ASP A 211 -24.15 12.22 -5.16
N ARG A 212 -25.20 11.41 -4.99
CA ARG A 212 -25.24 9.96 -5.21
C ARG A 212 -25.29 9.56 -6.69
N SER A 213 -25.37 10.51 -7.62
CA SER A 213 -25.56 10.23 -9.05
C SER A 213 -24.36 9.55 -9.74
N LYS A 214 -23.18 9.50 -9.11
CA LYS A 214 -21.96 8.93 -9.70
C LYS A 214 -21.22 8.03 -8.71
N ASN A 215 -20.80 6.85 -9.18
CA ASN A 215 -20.08 5.88 -8.38
C ASN A 215 -18.59 6.25 -8.25
N LYS A 216 -18.27 7.29 -7.47
CA LYS A 216 -16.95 7.95 -7.44
C LYS A 216 -15.86 7.19 -6.63
N TYR A 217 -16.22 6.08 -6.01
CA TYR A 217 -15.33 5.30 -5.13
C TYR A 217 -14.75 4.05 -5.80
N GLN A 218 -15.27 3.61 -6.95
CA GLN A 218 -14.80 2.37 -7.62
C GLN A 218 -13.32 2.43 -8.03
N ASP A 219 -12.84 3.60 -8.44
CA ASP A 219 -11.47 3.81 -8.95
C ASP A 219 -10.41 4.03 -7.86
N LEU A 220 -10.80 4.04 -6.58
CA LEU A 220 -9.90 4.26 -5.43
C LEU A 220 -9.38 2.95 -4.78
N SER A 221 -9.50 1.82 -5.49
CA SER A 221 -9.15 0.49 -4.97
C SER A 221 -7.73 0.07 -5.38
N GLY A 222 -6.77 0.14 -4.44
CA GLY A 222 -5.41 -0.33 -4.67
C GLY A 222 -4.47 -0.08 -3.50
N GLY A 223 -3.56 -1.03 -3.20
CA GLY A 223 -2.69 -0.96 -2.02
C GLY A 223 -1.66 0.18 -1.98
N ASN A 224 -1.58 1.02 -3.03
CA ASN A 224 -0.76 2.22 -3.08
C ASN A 224 -1.59 3.53 -3.09
N LEU A 225 -2.91 3.43 -2.98
CA LEU A 225 -3.82 4.58 -2.97
C LEU A 225 -4.18 4.93 -1.52
N ILE A 226 -4.25 6.23 -1.25
CA ILE A 226 -4.89 6.75 -0.05
C ILE A 226 -6.39 6.53 -0.24
N MET A 227 -6.97 5.74 0.66
CA MET A 227 -8.39 5.37 0.64
C MET A 227 -9.17 6.27 1.61
N ALA A 228 -10.46 6.45 1.30
CA ALA A 228 -11.41 7.16 2.14
C ALA A 228 -12.06 6.16 3.10
#